data_AF-A0A0V1P9A4-F1
#
_entry.id   AF-A0A0V1P9A4-F1
#
_cell.length_a   1.000
_cell.length_b   1.000
_cell.length_c   1.000
_cell.angle_alpha   90.00
_cell.angle_beta   90.00
_cell.angle_gamma   90.00
#
_symmetry.space_group_name_H-M   'P 1'
#
loop_
_entity.id
_entity.type
_entity.pdbx_description
1 polymer ?
#
loop_
_entity_poly.entity_id
_entity_poly.type
_entity_poly.pdbx_seq_one_letter_code
_entity_poly.pdbx_strand_id
1 'polypeptide(L)'
;MKEEDVYETSDLPECEQHIKTEEVFESEHIDSISISPLAAYEVFKAKTLESDQAELGEYFRGYDHKLQVSEESIGEKYNRLRREVDELVKSISSAKESSQSANTAEVLNNEKLTFEEADALQHMLKKLQVEQVIGESSTSVANEQENRLMLITEAFENLKKISPPKKDVKAISQLESRIAQFETLLGVDKKNMQAVLSELNGKSFKEALDELKLQVEMLDTNHLDTIEARLSAICSKISVIKEKKPNLDSEQEKKIEELYDMMKKWDSTCDSLPLIVDRLQSLQVLHEQAVQFSQYLTYLDGVQQDISKSLSNCSTLLTEVQTVFGKNMEVIKENFEAVKRRIAALKNQS
;
A
#
# COMPACT_ATOMS: atom_id res chain seq x y z
N MET A 1 -10.31 -31.85 -50.60
CA MET A 1 -11.28 -31.53 -49.53
C MET A 1 -10.59 -30.51 -48.65
N LYS A 2 -11.16 -29.31 -48.49
CA LYS A 2 -10.67 -28.39 -47.45
C LYS A 2 -11.30 -28.88 -46.15
N GLU A 3 -10.47 -29.33 -45.22
CA GLU A 3 -10.90 -29.61 -43.85
C GLU A 3 -11.20 -28.26 -43.17
N GLU A 4 -12.19 -28.24 -42.29
CA GLU A 4 -12.53 -27.05 -41.51
C GLU A 4 -11.51 -26.89 -40.38
N ASP A 5 -11.07 -25.65 -40.13
CA ASP A 5 -10.05 -25.36 -39.11
C ASP A 5 -10.58 -25.61 -37.68
N VAL A 6 -11.90 -25.60 -37.49
CA VAL A 6 -12.56 -25.81 -36.20
C VAL A 6 -13.83 -26.65 -36.40
N TYR A 7 -13.97 -27.72 -35.63
CA TYR A 7 -15.19 -28.52 -35.52
C TYR A 7 -15.81 -28.31 -34.14
N GLU A 8 -16.81 -27.42 -34.07
CA GLU A 8 -17.51 -27.08 -32.82
C GLU A 8 -19.00 -27.44 -32.86
N THR A 9 -19.59 -27.63 -31.68
CA THR A 9 -21.04 -27.83 -31.54
C THR A 9 -21.76 -26.50 -31.76
N SER A 10 -22.96 -26.53 -32.36
CA SER A 10 -23.77 -25.33 -32.56
C SER A 10 -24.06 -24.60 -31.24
N ASP A 11 -23.85 -23.29 -31.23
CA ASP A 11 -24.12 -22.44 -30.06
C ASP A 11 -25.59 -22.54 -29.65
N LEU A 12 -25.82 -22.89 -28.38
CA LEU A 12 -27.15 -22.98 -27.80
C LEU A 12 -27.56 -21.62 -27.22
N PRO A 13 -28.78 -21.11 -27.52
CA PRO A 13 -29.26 -19.83 -27.02
C PRO A 13 -29.55 -19.82 -25.50
N GLU A 14 -29.49 -20.98 -24.85
CA GLU A 14 -29.76 -21.13 -23.41
C GLU A 14 -28.74 -20.37 -22.54
N CYS A 15 -27.51 -20.20 -23.02
CA CYS A 15 -26.46 -19.44 -22.33
C CYS A 15 -26.76 -17.92 -22.25
N GLU A 16 -27.65 -17.39 -23.09
CA GLU A 16 -27.98 -15.96 -23.16
C GLU A 16 -29.23 -15.59 -22.34
N GLN A 17 -29.92 -16.58 -21.77
CA GLN A 17 -31.13 -16.33 -20.99
C GLN A 17 -30.76 -15.86 -19.57
N HIS A 18 -31.20 -14.66 -19.22
CA HIS A 18 -31.06 -14.15 -17.85
C HIS A 18 -32.00 -14.89 -16.89
N ILE A 19 -31.57 -16.01 -16.34
CA ILE A 19 -32.28 -16.70 -15.26
C ILE A 19 -32.11 -15.85 -13.99
N LYS A 20 -33.18 -15.16 -13.58
CA LYS A 20 -33.22 -14.49 -12.27
C LYS A 20 -33.28 -15.58 -11.19
N THR A 21 -32.14 -15.90 -10.59
CA THR A 21 -32.11 -16.57 -9.28
C THR A 21 -32.60 -15.56 -8.24
N GLU A 22 -33.90 -15.55 -8.01
CA GLU A 22 -34.48 -14.82 -6.89
C GLU A 22 -34.09 -15.56 -5.60
N GLU A 23 -33.06 -15.07 -4.92
CA GLU A 23 -32.81 -15.43 -3.53
C GLU A 23 -33.96 -14.85 -2.69
N VAL A 24 -34.93 -15.70 -2.35
CA VAL A 24 -36.08 -15.33 -1.53
C VAL A 24 -35.61 -15.13 -0.09
N PHE A 25 -35.40 -13.88 0.31
CA PHE A 25 -35.10 -13.48 1.69
C PHE A 25 -36.36 -13.24 2.53
N GLU A 26 -37.55 -13.45 1.97
CA GLU A 26 -38.82 -13.29 2.68
C GLU A 26 -39.08 -14.50 3.57
N SER A 27 -38.86 -14.33 4.88
CA SER A 27 -39.17 -15.31 5.91
C SER A 27 -40.18 -14.69 6.88
N GLU A 28 -41.25 -15.41 7.19
CA GLU A 28 -42.25 -14.98 8.18
C GLU A 28 -41.66 -14.80 9.60
N HIS A 29 -40.45 -15.31 9.85
CA HIS A 29 -39.80 -15.36 11.16
C HIS A 29 -38.60 -14.43 11.28
N ILE A 30 -38.25 -13.71 10.20
CA ILE A 30 -37.10 -12.81 10.15
C ILE A 30 -37.58 -11.44 9.67
N ASP A 31 -37.43 -10.43 10.53
CA ASP A 31 -37.68 -9.05 10.15
C ASP A 31 -36.63 -8.56 9.15
N SER A 32 -37.05 -8.19 7.95
CA SER A 32 -36.19 -7.60 6.93
C SER A 32 -36.02 -6.09 7.17
N ILE A 33 -34.94 -5.74 7.87
CA ILE A 33 -34.60 -4.34 8.11
C ILE A 33 -33.77 -3.82 6.94
N SER A 34 -34.27 -2.82 6.21
CA SER A 34 -33.48 -2.12 5.19
C SER A 34 -32.46 -1.20 5.87
N ILE A 35 -31.18 -1.44 5.58
CA ILE A 35 -30.10 -0.61 6.11
C ILE A 35 -29.93 0.58 5.16
N SER A 36 -30.23 1.78 5.65
CA SER A 36 -29.87 3.04 4.98
C SER A 36 -28.66 3.65 5.68
N PRO A 37 -27.45 3.56 5.09
CA PRO A 37 -26.24 4.12 5.69
C PRO A 37 -26.33 5.64 5.93
N LEU A 38 -27.07 6.35 5.09
CA LEU A 38 -27.29 7.79 5.22
C LEU A 38 -28.14 8.12 6.46
N ALA A 39 -29.25 7.39 6.66
CA ALA A 39 -30.09 7.56 7.84
C ALA A 39 -29.35 7.17 9.12
N ALA A 40 -28.59 6.07 9.10
CA ALA A 40 -27.75 5.67 10.22
C ALA A 40 -26.68 6.74 10.54
N TYR A 41 -26.01 7.27 9.51
CA TYR A 41 -25.03 8.34 9.69
C TYR A 41 -25.62 9.57 10.36
N GLU A 42 -26.80 10.03 9.95
CA GLU A 42 -27.48 11.17 10.58
C GLU A 42 -27.74 10.96 12.09
N VAL A 43 -28.12 9.73 12.48
CA VAL A 43 -28.39 9.37 13.88
C VAL A 43 -27.14 9.38 14.76
N PHE A 44 -25.97 9.07 14.19
CA PHE A 44 -24.71 8.95 14.94
C PHE A 44 -23.75 10.13 14.74
N LYS A 45 -23.97 11.01 13.74
CA LYS A 45 -23.07 12.12 13.40
C LYS A 45 -22.71 13.02 14.59
N ALA A 46 -23.65 13.22 15.52
CA ALA A 46 -23.47 14.08 16.68
C ALA A 46 -23.07 13.32 17.97
N LYS A 47 -22.96 11.99 17.92
CA LYS A 47 -22.61 11.17 19.09
C LYS A 47 -21.10 10.91 19.08
N THR A 48 -20.38 11.58 19.96
CA THR A 48 -18.96 11.35 20.22
C THR A 48 -18.79 10.53 21.49
N LEU A 49 -17.81 9.63 21.51
CA LEU A 49 -17.47 8.86 22.70
C LEU A 49 -16.23 9.50 23.33
N GLU A 50 -16.36 10.00 24.56
CA GLU A 50 -15.21 10.45 25.35
C GLU A 50 -14.49 9.21 25.88
N SER A 51 -13.20 9.09 25.57
CA SER A 51 -12.35 8.01 26.09
C SER A 51 -11.94 8.35 27.51
N ASP A 52 -12.88 8.33 28.44
CA ASP A 52 -12.55 8.30 29.86
C ASP A 52 -12.83 6.88 30.39
N GLN A 53 -11.74 6.17 30.66
CA GLN A 53 -11.69 4.81 31.25
C GLN A 53 -12.10 3.64 30.34
N ALA A 54 -11.32 3.42 29.28
CA ALA A 54 -11.16 2.07 28.70
C ALA A 54 -9.74 1.55 28.98
N GLU A 55 -9.30 1.60 30.24
CA GLU A 55 -8.10 0.90 30.67
C GLU A 55 -8.43 -0.58 30.90
N LEU A 56 -8.10 -1.42 29.93
CA LEU A 56 -7.96 -2.87 30.13
C LEU A 56 -6.70 -3.12 30.98
N GLY A 57 -6.73 -2.74 32.26
CA GLY A 57 -5.54 -2.79 33.11
C GLY A 57 -5.72 -2.60 34.62
N GLU A 58 -6.87 -2.12 35.11
CA GLU A 58 -7.04 -1.92 36.55
C GLU A 58 -7.86 -3.04 37.21
N TYR A 59 -7.17 -3.84 38.02
CA TYR A 59 -7.77 -4.67 39.05
C TYR A 59 -8.51 -3.77 40.04
N PHE A 60 -9.80 -3.54 39.81
CA PHE A 60 -10.70 -3.02 40.84
C PHE A 60 -10.81 -4.05 41.98
N ARG A 61 -9.87 -3.99 42.94
CA ARG A 61 -10.10 -4.51 44.28
C ARG A 61 -10.84 -3.43 45.07
N GLY A 62 -12.11 -3.71 45.34
CA GLY A 62 -12.93 -2.90 46.22
C GLY A 62 -12.37 -2.79 47.65
N TYR A 63 -12.79 -1.71 48.30
CA TYR A 63 -12.75 -1.45 49.74
C TYR A 63 -11.41 -1.68 50.44
N ASP A 64 -10.64 -0.63 50.75
CA ASP A 64 -10.62 -0.08 52.10
C ASP A 64 -9.71 1.17 52.24
N HIS A 65 -10.14 2.03 53.17
CA HIS A 65 -9.40 3.09 53.88
C HIS A 65 -8.45 4.05 53.14
N LYS A 66 -8.94 5.30 53.00
CA LYS A 66 -8.12 6.51 52.93
C LYS A 66 -7.17 6.60 54.14
N LEU A 67 -5.87 6.45 53.91
CA LEU A 67 -4.86 7.26 54.57
C LEU A 67 -4.24 8.12 53.49
N GLN A 68 -4.68 9.36 53.42
CA GLN A 68 -4.11 10.39 52.56
C GLN A 68 -2.73 10.75 53.11
N VAL A 69 -1.74 9.92 52.82
CA VAL A 69 -0.34 10.35 52.85
C VAL A 69 -0.16 11.09 51.53
N SER A 70 0.06 12.40 51.59
CA SER A 70 0.37 13.20 50.40
C SER A 70 1.40 12.44 49.56
N GLU A 71 1.07 12.18 48.30
CA GLU A 71 2.02 11.61 47.35
C GLU A 71 3.21 12.56 47.26
N GLU A 72 4.34 12.19 47.87
CA GLU A 72 5.54 13.00 47.83
C GLU A 72 5.96 13.19 46.37
N SER A 73 6.24 14.44 45.99
CA SER A 73 6.79 14.74 44.66
C SER A 73 8.08 13.93 44.45
N ILE A 74 8.34 13.49 43.22
CA ILE A 74 9.48 12.62 42.88
C ILE A 74 10.81 13.18 43.43
N GLY A 75 10.98 14.50 43.40
CA GLY A 75 12.14 15.18 43.97
C GLY A 75 12.19 15.18 45.50
N GLU A 76 11.05 15.27 46.18
CA GLU A 76 10.96 15.18 47.65
C GLU A 76 11.26 13.77 48.13
N LYS A 77 10.69 12.76 47.45
CA LYS A 77 10.95 11.34 47.71
C LYS A 77 12.43 10.98 47.52
N TYR A 78 13.06 11.52 46.47
CA TYR A 78 14.49 11.37 46.23
C TYR A 78 15.34 11.98 47.36
N ASN A 79 15.00 13.19 47.80
CA ASN A 79 15.71 13.86 48.89
C ASN A 79 15.54 13.16 50.24
N ARG A 80 14.37 12.56 50.51
CA ARG A 80 14.14 11.71 51.69
C ARG A 80 15.01 10.45 51.64
N LEU A 81 14.96 9.72 50.52
CA LEU A 81 15.74 8.50 50.33
C LEU A 81 17.25 8.75 50.44
N ARG A 82 17.73 9.89 49.92
CA ARG A 82 19.12 10.32 50.09
C ARG A 82 19.52 10.47 51.56
N ARG A 83 18.67 11.12 52.36
CA ARG A 83 18.96 11.31 53.80
C ARG A 83 18.93 9.99 54.56
N GLU A 84 17.97 9.12 54.26
CA GLU A 84 17.87 7.78 54.87
C GLU A 84 19.10 6.92 54.56
N VAL A 85 19.61 6.97 53.31
CA VAL A 85 20.85 6.27 52.93
C VAL A 85 22.08 6.88 53.62
N ASP A 86 22.17 8.21 53.73
CA ASP A 86 23.26 8.87 54.46
C ASP A 86 23.24 8.53 55.97
N GLU A 87 22.06 8.44 56.57
CA GLU A 87 21.88 8.04 57.97
C GLU A 87 22.23 6.56 58.20
N LEU A 88 21.91 5.70 57.24
CA LEU A 88 22.30 4.28 57.26
C LEU A 88 23.83 4.12 57.23
N VAL A 89 24.52 4.84 56.33
CA VAL A 89 26.00 4.82 56.25
C VAL A 89 26.63 5.32 57.54
N LYS A 90 26.06 6.37 58.15
CA LYS A 90 26.54 6.92 59.43
C LYS A 90 26.32 5.94 60.59
N SER A 91 25.19 5.25 60.61
CA SER A 91 24.87 4.24 61.63
C SER A 91 25.84 3.05 61.54
N ILE A 92 26.12 2.55 60.34
CA ILE A 92 27.13 1.48 60.09
C ILE A 92 28.53 1.94 60.51
N SER A 93 28.89 3.20 60.26
CA SER A 93 30.19 3.76 60.66
C SER A 93 30.32 3.87 62.18
N SER A 94 29.27 4.34 62.87
CA SER A 94 29.25 4.39 64.34
C SER A 94 29.26 2.99 64.98
N ALA A 95 28.58 2.01 64.38
CA ALA A 95 28.59 0.62 64.83
C ALA A 95 29.99 -0.01 64.68
N LYS A 96 30.70 0.34 63.61
CA LYS A 96 32.09 -0.07 63.36
C LYS A 96 33.07 0.53 64.36
N GLU A 97 32.91 1.80 64.72
CA GLU A 97 33.71 2.47 65.76
C GLU A 97 33.44 1.89 67.16
N SER A 98 32.19 1.59 67.50
CA SER A 98 31.85 0.94 68.77
C SER A 98 32.37 -0.51 68.90
N SER A 99 32.72 -1.15 67.77
CA SER A 99 33.26 -2.52 67.74
C SER A 99 34.78 -2.59 67.92
N GLN A 100 35.49 -1.46 67.94
CA GLN A 100 36.95 -1.45 68.17
C GLN A 100 37.36 -1.62 69.64
N SER A 101 36.43 -1.55 70.60
CA SER A 101 36.74 -1.65 72.04
C SER A 101 36.36 -2.99 72.71
N ALA A 102 35.94 -4.02 71.98
CA ALA A 102 35.65 -5.33 72.55
C ALA A 102 36.16 -6.47 71.66
N ASN A 103 37.22 -7.16 72.11
CA ASN A 103 37.73 -8.37 71.49
C ASN A 103 36.74 -9.53 71.66
N THR A 104 35.93 -9.82 70.64
CA THR A 104 35.39 -11.17 70.38
C THR A 104 34.91 -11.26 68.93
N ALA A 105 35.50 -12.18 68.17
CA ALA A 105 35.35 -12.38 66.73
C ALA A 105 34.04 -13.08 66.29
N GLU A 106 32.91 -12.87 66.98
CA GLU A 106 31.65 -13.61 66.68
C GLU A 106 30.41 -12.73 66.43
N VAL A 107 30.53 -11.41 66.28
CA VAL A 107 29.38 -10.56 65.88
C VAL A 107 29.37 -10.22 64.38
N LEU A 108 30.44 -10.56 63.64
CA LEU A 108 30.63 -10.16 62.23
C LEU A 108 29.76 -10.90 61.20
N ASN A 109 28.78 -11.72 61.61
CA ASN A 109 27.98 -12.53 60.68
C ASN A 109 26.47 -12.29 60.68
N ASN A 110 25.93 -11.42 61.55
CA ASN A 110 24.48 -11.16 61.58
C ASN A 110 24.05 -9.76 61.08
N GLU A 111 24.99 -8.90 60.68
CA GLU A 111 24.68 -7.63 60.01
C GLU A 111 25.60 -7.44 58.81
N LYS A 112 25.48 -8.30 57.80
CA LYS A 112 26.13 -8.07 56.49
C LYS A 112 25.26 -7.16 55.63
N LEU A 113 25.13 -5.91 56.04
CA LEU A 113 25.14 -4.80 55.09
C LEU A 113 26.56 -4.26 55.17
N THR A 114 27.38 -4.61 54.18
CA THR A 114 28.75 -4.12 54.17
C THR A 114 28.73 -2.62 53.89
N PHE A 115 29.62 -1.87 54.53
CA PHE A 115 29.81 -0.43 54.27
C PHE A 115 29.94 -0.14 52.77
N GLU A 116 30.53 -1.09 52.02
CA GLU A 116 30.73 -1.03 50.58
C GLU A 116 29.40 -1.09 49.78
N GLU A 117 28.42 -1.89 50.21
CA GLU A 117 27.08 -1.93 49.59
C GLU A 117 26.27 -0.66 49.87
N ALA A 118 26.39 -0.09 51.07
CA ALA A 118 25.75 1.17 51.43
C ALA A 118 26.36 2.36 50.66
N ASP A 119 27.68 2.38 50.47
CA ASP A 119 28.38 3.39 49.66
C ASP A 119 28.06 3.25 48.17
N ALA A 120 27.93 2.02 47.66
CA ALA A 120 27.49 1.75 46.29
C ALA A 120 26.06 2.28 46.02
N LEU A 121 25.14 2.12 46.98
CA LEU A 121 23.80 2.69 46.90
C LEU A 121 23.84 4.23 46.91
N GLN A 122 24.69 4.84 47.73
CA GLN A 122 24.88 6.28 47.74
C GLN A 122 25.42 6.80 46.39
N HIS A 123 26.36 6.07 45.78
CA HIS A 123 26.91 6.38 44.46
C HIS A 123 25.86 6.24 43.35
N MET A 124 25.01 5.20 43.39
CA MET A 124 23.95 5.00 42.42
C MET A 124 22.89 6.11 42.51
N LEU A 125 22.55 6.54 43.72
CA LEU A 125 21.60 7.63 43.96
C LEU A 125 22.16 8.98 43.50
N LYS A 126 23.46 9.25 43.70
CA LYS A 126 24.15 10.43 43.12
C LYS A 126 24.20 10.40 41.60
N LYS A 127 24.37 9.22 40.97
CA LYS A 127 24.36 9.07 39.51
C LYS A 127 22.99 9.42 38.92
N LEU A 128 21.90 8.99 39.57
CA LEU A 128 20.54 9.39 39.19
C LEU A 128 20.31 10.92 39.28
N GLN A 129 20.95 11.62 40.22
CA GLN A 129 20.91 13.08 40.28
C GLN A 129 21.54 13.73 39.06
N VAL A 130 22.68 13.20 38.61
CA VAL A 130 23.37 13.68 37.40
C VAL A 130 22.47 13.49 36.19
N GLU A 131 21.72 12.39 36.12
CA GLU A 131 20.77 12.13 35.04
C GLU A 131 19.54 13.07 35.09
N GLN A 132 19.03 13.41 36.28
CA GLN A 132 17.95 14.38 36.43
C GLN A 132 18.39 15.84 36.15
N VAL A 133 19.59 16.24 36.58
CA VAL A 133 20.17 17.57 36.33
C VAL A 133 20.64 17.74 34.89
N ILE A 134 21.16 16.68 34.25
CA ILE A 134 21.52 16.68 32.82
C ILE A 134 20.26 16.53 31.95
N GLY A 135 19.22 15.85 32.42
CA GLY A 135 17.92 15.76 31.73
C GLY A 135 17.25 17.13 31.55
N GLU A 136 17.36 18.02 32.54
CA GLU A 136 16.91 19.42 32.42
C GLU A 136 17.87 20.31 31.61
N SER A 137 19.11 19.86 31.37
CA SER A 137 20.10 20.57 30.54
C SER A 137 19.92 20.37 29.02
N SER A 138 18.79 19.81 28.58
CA SER A 138 18.43 19.59 27.16
C SER A 138 18.30 20.88 26.32
N THR A 139 18.67 22.05 26.84
CA THR A 139 18.65 23.33 26.12
C THR A 139 19.98 23.70 25.44
N SER A 140 21.01 22.85 25.48
CA SER A 140 22.27 23.11 24.73
C SER A 140 22.22 22.71 23.25
N VAL A 141 21.08 22.21 22.75
CA VAL A 141 20.86 21.77 21.36
C VAL A 141 20.19 22.85 20.49
N ALA A 142 20.29 24.14 20.85
CA ALA A 142 19.69 25.21 20.06
C ALA A 142 20.27 25.30 18.62
N ASN A 143 21.57 25.05 18.45
CA ASN A 143 22.24 25.14 17.15
C ASN A 143 21.99 23.91 16.23
N GLU A 144 21.51 22.80 16.78
CA GLU A 144 21.20 21.60 16.01
C GLU A 144 19.74 21.59 15.55
N GLN A 145 18.84 22.22 16.31
CA GLN A 145 17.43 22.37 15.93
C GLN A 145 17.24 23.25 14.70
N GLU A 146 18.04 24.32 14.53
CA GLU A 146 17.96 25.21 13.37
C GLU A 146 18.44 24.51 12.08
N ASN A 147 19.51 23.73 12.18
CA ASN A 147 19.99 22.87 11.08
C ASN A 147 19.01 21.73 10.78
N ARG A 148 18.38 21.12 11.79
CA ARG A 148 17.34 20.10 11.57
C ARG A 148 16.07 20.70 10.97
N LEU A 149 15.64 21.89 11.38
CA LEU A 149 14.52 22.60 10.78
C LEU A 149 14.82 22.97 9.33
N MET A 150 16.03 23.44 9.02
CA MET A 150 16.45 23.73 7.64
C MET A 150 16.49 22.45 6.79
N LEU A 151 17.06 21.35 7.29
CA LEU A 151 17.03 20.04 6.62
C LEU A 151 15.61 19.50 6.45
N ILE A 152 14.73 19.65 7.44
CA ILE A 152 13.33 19.25 7.35
C ILE A 152 12.61 20.11 6.33
N THR A 153 12.85 21.42 6.31
CA THR A 153 12.22 22.35 5.35
C THR A 153 12.69 22.07 3.94
N GLU A 154 13.98 21.76 3.74
CA GLU A 154 14.56 21.37 2.47
C GLU A 154 14.07 19.99 2.03
N ALA A 155 13.91 19.03 2.95
CA ALA A 155 13.27 17.73 2.69
C ALA A 155 11.78 17.90 2.32
N PHE A 156 11.05 18.81 2.97
CA PHE A 156 9.66 19.13 2.63
C PHE A 156 9.54 19.82 1.27
N GLU A 157 10.44 20.75 0.93
CA GLU A 157 10.50 21.38 -0.39
C GLU A 157 10.86 20.36 -1.48
N ASN A 158 11.76 19.42 -1.19
CA ASN A 158 12.08 18.32 -2.10
C ASN A 158 10.91 17.33 -2.25
N LEU A 159 10.18 16.99 -1.17
CA LEU A 159 8.95 16.20 -1.23
C LEU A 159 7.83 16.91 -1.99
N LYS A 160 7.75 18.24 -1.89
CA LYS A 160 6.79 19.06 -2.63
C LYS A 160 7.11 19.13 -4.13
N LYS A 161 8.38 19.00 -4.52
CA LYS A 161 8.82 18.83 -5.92
C LYS A 161 8.57 17.41 -6.46
N ILE A 162 8.60 16.40 -5.59
CA ILE A 162 8.29 14.98 -5.94
C ILE A 162 6.78 14.73 -6.00
N SER A 163 5.96 15.54 -5.32
CA SER A 163 4.50 15.48 -5.43
C SER A 163 4.06 15.84 -6.85
N PRO A 164 3.21 15.03 -7.50
CA PRO A 164 2.73 15.35 -8.85
C PRO A 164 2.05 16.72 -8.86
N PRO A 165 2.15 17.48 -9.96
CA PRO A 165 1.62 18.83 -10.03
C PRO A 165 0.13 18.82 -9.66
N LYS A 166 -0.23 19.46 -8.54
CA LYS A 166 -1.61 19.60 -8.03
C LYS A 166 -2.56 20.37 -8.98
N LYS A 167 -2.16 20.65 -10.22
CA LYS A 167 -2.89 21.56 -11.11
C LYS A 167 -4.17 20.96 -11.69
N ASP A 168 -4.32 19.64 -11.76
CA ASP A 168 -5.50 19.08 -12.44
C ASP A 168 -6.39 18.17 -11.57
N VAL A 169 -6.00 17.85 -10.34
CA VAL A 169 -6.80 16.94 -9.48
C VAL A 169 -8.20 17.51 -9.21
N LYS A 170 -8.34 18.83 -9.02
CA LYS A 170 -9.66 19.46 -8.83
C LYS A 170 -10.53 19.41 -10.10
N ALA A 171 -9.92 19.63 -11.26
CA ALA A 171 -10.63 19.59 -12.54
C ALA A 171 -11.04 18.15 -12.89
N ILE A 172 -10.15 17.19 -12.64
CA ILE A 172 -10.42 15.75 -12.79
C ILE A 172 -11.56 15.33 -11.85
N SER A 173 -11.53 15.70 -10.57
CA SER A 173 -12.63 15.38 -9.65
C SER A 173 -13.97 16.02 -10.05
N GLN A 174 -13.96 17.22 -10.65
CA GLN A 174 -15.17 17.84 -11.19
C GLN A 174 -15.69 17.09 -12.42
N LEU A 175 -14.79 16.66 -13.33
CA LEU A 175 -15.15 15.87 -14.50
C LEU A 175 -15.68 14.49 -14.09
N GLU A 176 -15.03 13.82 -13.14
CA GLU A 176 -15.49 12.54 -12.56
C GLU A 176 -16.87 12.69 -11.93
N SER A 177 -17.12 13.76 -11.16
CA SER A 177 -18.45 14.01 -10.58
C SER A 177 -19.52 14.21 -11.65
N ARG A 178 -19.20 14.93 -12.74
CA ARG A 178 -20.11 15.11 -13.87
C ARG A 178 -20.36 13.80 -14.63
N ILE A 179 -19.32 12.99 -14.83
CA ILE A 179 -19.45 11.66 -15.46
C ILE A 179 -20.33 10.77 -14.59
N ALA A 180 -20.12 10.73 -13.27
CA ALA A 180 -20.96 9.98 -12.35
C ALA A 180 -22.42 10.44 -12.39
N GLN A 181 -22.68 11.75 -12.49
CA GLN A 181 -24.03 12.26 -12.70
C GLN A 181 -24.64 11.74 -14.02
N PHE A 182 -23.89 11.76 -15.11
CA PHE A 182 -24.36 11.20 -16.38
C PHE A 182 -24.62 9.69 -16.28
N GLU A 183 -23.77 8.92 -15.62
CA GLU A 183 -23.95 7.48 -15.40
C GLU A 183 -25.19 7.19 -14.56
N THR A 184 -25.46 7.98 -13.52
CA THR A 184 -26.69 7.84 -12.72
C THR A 184 -27.95 8.21 -13.51
N LEU A 185 -27.90 9.25 -14.35
CA LEU A 185 -29.03 9.65 -15.20
C LEU A 185 -29.31 8.63 -16.31
N LEU A 186 -28.26 8.02 -16.87
CA LEU A 186 -28.36 6.92 -17.83
C LEU A 186 -28.77 5.61 -17.15
N GLY A 187 -28.74 5.54 -15.81
CA GLY A 187 -29.20 4.39 -15.05
C GLY A 187 -28.41 3.12 -15.38
N VAL A 188 -27.08 3.24 -15.54
CA VAL A 188 -26.18 2.11 -15.83
C VAL A 188 -25.97 1.26 -14.57
N ASP A 189 -27.05 0.75 -14.00
CA ASP A 189 -26.97 -0.48 -13.23
C ASP A 189 -26.75 -1.60 -14.23
N LYS A 190 -25.67 -2.37 -14.06
CA LYS A 190 -25.32 -3.51 -14.92
C LYS A 190 -26.51 -4.46 -15.17
N LYS A 191 -27.44 -4.55 -14.22
CA LYS A 191 -28.70 -5.32 -14.29
C LYS A 191 -29.76 -4.66 -15.19
N ASN A 192 -29.91 -3.34 -15.12
CA ASN A 192 -30.88 -2.59 -15.93
C ASN A 192 -30.41 -2.45 -17.37
N MET A 193 -29.11 -2.23 -17.59
CA MET A 193 -28.53 -2.24 -18.94
C MET A 193 -28.67 -3.61 -19.61
N GLN A 194 -28.45 -4.73 -18.92
CA GLN A 194 -28.68 -6.05 -19.52
C GLN A 194 -30.17 -6.28 -19.82
N ALA A 195 -31.09 -5.92 -18.92
CA ALA A 195 -32.53 -6.02 -19.19
C ALA A 195 -32.98 -5.13 -20.37
N VAL A 196 -32.51 -3.87 -20.41
CA VAL A 196 -32.82 -2.91 -21.48
C VAL A 196 -32.13 -3.29 -22.79
N LEU A 197 -30.91 -3.82 -22.78
CA LEU A 197 -30.22 -4.33 -23.98
C LEU A 197 -30.84 -5.62 -24.51
N SER A 198 -31.39 -6.47 -23.63
CA SER A 198 -32.21 -7.62 -24.02
C SER A 198 -33.53 -7.19 -24.65
N GLU A 199 -34.22 -6.20 -24.07
CA GLU A 199 -35.44 -5.61 -24.67
C GLU A 199 -35.16 -4.85 -25.97
N LEU A 200 -33.96 -4.29 -26.12
CA LEU A 200 -33.51 -3.54 -27.30
C LEU A 200 -32.72 -4.38 -28.30
N ASN A 201 -32.62 -5.70 -28.13
CA ASN A 201 -31.89 -6.61 -29.03
C ASN A 201 -30.48 -6.11 -29.40
N GLY A 202 -29.73 -5.58 -28.44
CA GLY A 202 -28.36 -5.08 -28.65
C GLY A 202 -28.24 -3.79 -29.47
N LYS A 203 -29.35 -3.08 -29.74
CA LYS A 203 -29.33 -1.77 -30.41
C LYS A 203 -28.78 -0.69 -29.49
N SER A 204 -28.12 0.32 -30.07
CA SER A 204 -27.65 1.48 -29.32
C SER A 204 -28.82 2.24 -28.68
N PHE A 205 -28.63 2.88 -27.51
CA PHE A 205 -29.69 3.69 -26.86
C PHE A 205 -30.30 4.74 -27.79
N LYS A 206 -29.50 5.24 -28.74
CA LYS A 206 -29.97 6.16 -29.77
C LYS A 206 -30.91 5.47 -30.76
N GLU A 207 -30.57 4.29 -31.26
CA GLU A 207 -31.46 3.52 -32.15
C GLU A 207 -32.78 3.15 -31.47
N ALA A 208 -32.74 2.83 -30.18
CA ALA A 208 -33.91 2.61 -29.34
C ALA A 208 -34.81 3.86 -29.26
N LEU A 209 -34.19 5.02 -29.03
CA LEU A 209 -34.89 6.30 -28.97
C LEU A 209 -35.43 6.70 -30.35
N ASP A 210 -34.70 6.45 -31.43
CA ASP A 210 -35.12 6.69 -32.80
C ASP A 210 -36.29 5.77 -33.18
N GLU A 211 -36.29 4.50 -32.73
CA GLU A 211 -37.38 3.56 -32.90
C GLU A 211 -38.63 3.98 -32.10
N LEU A 212 -38.46 4.38 -30.83
CA LEU A 212 -39.55 4.93 -30.02
C LEU A 212 -40.10 6.23 -30.63
N LYS A 213 -39.22 7.09 -31.14
CA LYS A 213 -39.63 8.32 -31.83
C LYS A 213 -40.43 8.01 -33.09
N LEU A 214 -40.00 7.03 -33.88
CA LEU A 214 -40.73 6.55 -35.05
C LEU A 214 -42.10 5.98 -34.63
N GLN A 215 -42.15 5.18 -33.57
CA GLN A 215 -43.41 4.69 -33.00
C GLN A 215 -44.32 5.83 -32.51
N VAL A 216 -43.77 6.88 -31.91
CA VAL A 216 -44.52 8.08 -31.49
C VAL A 216 -45.00 8.88 -32.70
N GLU A 217 -44.21 8.99 -33.76
CA GLU A 217 -44.63 9.61 -35.02
C GLU A 217 -45.70 8.77 -35.75
N MET A 218 -45.71 7.44 -35.58
CA MET A 218 -46.78 6.57 -36.07
C MET A 218 -48.09 6.68 -35.28
N LEU A 219 -48.08 7.25 -34.07
CA LEU A 219 -49.31 7.49 -33.31
C LEU A 219 -50.16 8.62 -33.91
N ASP A 220 -49.60 9.46 -34.78
CA ASP A 220 -50.39 10.43 -35.55
C ASP A 220 -50.99 9.79 -36.80
N THR A 221 -52.24 9.35 -36.68
CA THR A 221 -52.99 8.67 -37.74
C THR A 221 -53.11 9.50 -39.03
N ASN A 222 -53.13 10.83 -38.93
CA ASN A 222 -53.26 11.71 -40.11
C ASN A 222 -51.93 11.81 -40.88
N HIS A 223 -50.79 11.77 -40.17
CA HIS A 223 -49.48 11.70 -40.80
C HIS A 223 -49.24 10.33 -41.42
N LEU A 224 -49.72 9.24 -40.81
CA LEU A 224 -49.62 7.89 -41.33
C LEU A 224 -50.33 7.74 -42.69
N ASP A 225 -51.57 8.20 -42.82
CA ASP A 225 -52.33 8.14 -44.08
C ASP A 225 -51.63 8.92 -45.22
N THR A 226 -51.06 10.08 -44.87
CA THR A 226 -50.33 10.92 -45.84
C THR A 226 -49.01 10.26 -46.27
N ILE A 227 -48.32 9.60 -45.34
CA ILE A 227 -47.07 8.85 -45.60
C ILE A 227 -47.37 7.60 -46.42
N GLU A 228 -48.43 6.87 -46.12
CA GLU A 228 -48.86 5.68 -46.88
C GLU A 228 -49.20 6.02 -48.33
N ALA A 229 -49.94 7.11 -48.57
CA ALA A 229 -50.24 7.59 -49.91
C ALA A 229 -48.97 7.95 -50.70
N ARG A 230 -47.99 8.58 -50.04
CA ARG A 230 -46.68 8.92 -50.65
C ARG A 230 -45.83 7.67 -50.90
N LEU A 231 -45.80 6.73 -49.97
CA LEU A 231 -45.08 5.45 -50.11
C LEU A 231 -45.67 4.61 -51.24
N SER A 232 -46.99 4.52 -51.38
CA SER A 232 -47.64 3.86 -52.52
C SER A 232 -47.28 4.53 -53.86
N ALA A 233 -47.24 5.86 -53.90
CA ALA A 233 -46.80 6.60 -55.08
C ALA A 233 -45.30 6.40 -55.40
N ILE A 234 -44.45 6.18 -54.40
CA ILE A 234 -43.04 5.88 -54.60
C ILE A 234 -42.85 4.42 -55.03
N CYS A 235 -43.53 3.46 -54.40
CA CYS A 235 -43.51 2.04 -54.79
C CYS A 235 -43.90 1.84 -56.24
N SER A 236 -44.98 2.49 -56.70
CA SER A 236 -45.37 2.44 -58.12
C SER A 236 -44.27 2.99 -59.05
N LYS A 237 -43.64 4.11 -58.69
CA LYS A 237 -42.51 4.66 -59.45
C LYS A 237 -41.27 3.75 -59.43
N ILE A 238 -40.98 3.09 -58.31
CA ILE A 238 -39.88 2.13 -58.17
C ILE A 238 -40.13 0.90 -59.04
N SER A 239 -41.35 0.38 -59.10
CA SER A 239 -41.69 -0.74 -60.01
C SER A 239 -41.45 -0.37 -61.47
N VAL A 240 -41.85 0.84 -61.89
CA VAL A 240 -41.59 1.34 -63.25
C VAL A 240 -40.09 1.52 -63.54
N ILE A 241 -39.28 1.86 -62.52
CA ILE A 241 -37.83 1.97 -62.66
C ILE A 241 -37.16 0.57 -62.69
N LYS A 242 -37.68 -0.39 -61.94
CA LYS A 242 -37.20 -1.78 -61.92
C LYS A 242 -37.36 -2.44 -63.29
N GLU A 243 -38.46 -2.16 -63.99
CA GLU A 243 -38.67 -2.61 -65.38
C GLU A 243 -37.68 -2.00 -66.39
N LYS A 244 -37.03 -0.89 -66.05
CA LYS A 244 -36.05 -0.19 -66.89
C LYS A 244 -34.60 -0.46 -66.52
N LYS A 245 -34.33 -1.26 -65.47
CA LYS A 245 -32.96 -1.51 -65.01
C LYS A 245 -32.31 -2.59 -65.90
N PRO A 246 -31.09 -2.38 -66.41
CA PRO A 246 -30.31 -3.45 -67.03
C PRO A 246 -29.98 -4.50 -65.95
N ASN A 247 -30.17 -5.79 -66.26
CA ASN A 247 -29.77 -6.88 -65.35
C ASN A 247 -28.27 -6.78 -65.09
N LEU A 248 -27.88 -6.62 -63.82
CA LEU A 248 -26.50 -6.81 -63.41
C LEU A 248 -26.15 -8.30 -63.48
N ASP A 249 -24.87 -8.59 -63.72
CA ASP A 249 -24.38 -9.96 -63.76
C ASP A 249 -24.31 -10.53 -62.33
N SER A 250 -24.79 -11.77 -62.14
CA SER A 250 -24.99 -12.35 -60.80
C SER A 250 -23.69 -12.47 -59.98
N GLU A 251 -22.53 -12.55 -60.63
CA GLU A 251 -21.22 -12.57 -59.97
C GLU A 251 -20.84 -11.19 -59.38
N GLN A 252 -21.25 -10.10 -60.03
CA GLN A 252 -20.98 -8.75 -59.53
C GLN A 252 -21.85 -8.44 -58.31
N GLU A 253 -23.10 -8.92 -58.29
CA GLU A 253 -24.00 -8.77 -57.14
C GLU A 253 -23.44 -9.52 -55.91
N LYS A 254 -22.99 -10.77 -56.07
CA LYS A 254 -22.36 -11.54 -54.98
C LYS A 254 -21.11 -10.85 -54.44
N LYS A 255 -20.25 -10.32 -55.33
CA LYS A 255 -19.04 -9.60 -54.91
C LYS A 255 -19.36 -8.30 -54.17
N ILE A 256 -20.41 -7.59 -54.58
CA ILE A 256 -20.89 -6.39 -53.89
C ILE A 256 -21.45 -6.75 -52.51
N GLU A 257 -22.17 -7.86 -52.39
CA GLU A 257 -22.71 -8.36 -51.13
C GLU A 257 -21.59 -8.78 -50.17
N GLU A 258 -20.59 -9.53 -50.64
CA GLU A 258 -19.40 -9.87 -49.85
C GLU A 258 -18.61 -8.63 -49.38
N LEU A 259 -18.47 -7.61 -50.26
CA LEU A 259 -17.81 -6.35 -49.90
C LEU A 259 -18.62 -5.56 -48.88
N TYR A 260 -19.95 -5.57 -48.98
CA TYR A 260 -20.84 -4.91 -48.02
C TYR A 260 -20.78 -5.58 -46.65
N ASP A 261 -20.74 -6.91 -46.61
CA ASP A 261 -20.59 -7.66 -45.36
C ASP A 261 -19.22 -7.44 -44.71
N MET A 262 -18.16 -7.36 -45.51
CA MET A 262 -16.84 -6.98 -45.00
C MET A 262 -16.87 -5.55 -44.46
N MET A 263 -17.39 -4.58 -45.21
CA MET A 263 -17.49 -3.20 -44.76
C MET A 263 -18.26 -3.10 -43.44
N LYS A 264 -19.42 -3.74 -43.33
CA LYS A 264 -20.26 -3.73 -42.13
C LYS A 264 -19.55 -4.31 -40.89
N LYS A 265 -18.70 -5.32 -41.05
CA LYS A 265 -17.88 -5.88 -39.96
C LYS A 265 -16.78 -4.91 -39.50
N TRP A 266 -16.26 -4.09 -40.42
CA TRP A 266 -15.18 -3.14 -40.13
C TRP A 266 -15.68 -1.74 -39.78
N ASP A 267 -16.95 -1.41 -40.00
CA ASP A 267 -17.51 -0.09 -39.64
C ASP A 267 -17.40 0.16 -38.13
N SER A 268 -17.76 -0.83 -37.30
CA SER A 268 -17.67 -0.70 -35.84
C SER A 268 -16.22 -0.56 -35.34
N THR A 269 -15.26 -1.19 -36.01
CA THR A 269 -13.85 -1.11 -35.65
C THR A 269 -13.24 0.20 -36.14
N CYS A 270 -13.65 0.71 -37.30
CA CYS A 270 -13.28 2.03 -37.81
C CYS A 270 -13.72 3.15 -36.84
N ASP A 271 -14.92 3.06 -36.26
CA ASP A 271 -15.40 4.02 -35.26
C ASP A 271 -14.57 4.01 -33.98
N SER A 272 -14.05 2.84 -33.59
CA SER A 272 -13.22 2.67 -32.39
C SER A 272 -11.75 3.06 -32.60
N LEU A 273 -11.27 3.08 -33.85
CA LEU A 273 -9.85 3.27 -34.17
C LEU A 273 -9.29 4.63 -33.68
N PRO A 274 -9.97 5.78 -33.89
CA PRO A 274 -9.50 7.06 -33.35
C PRO A 274 -9.36 7.04 -31.82
N LEU A 275 -10.32 6.41 -31.10
CA LEU A 275 -10.28 6.30 -29.65
C LEU A 275 -9.07 5.47 -29.17
N ILE A 276 -8.74 4.40 -29.89
CA ILE A 276 -7.57 3.56 -29.59
C ILE A 276 -6.27 4.37 -29.81
N VAL A 277 -6.20 5.15 -30.89
CA VAL A 277 -5.05 6.00 -31.19
C VAL A 277 -4.87 7.11 -30.15
N ASP A 278 -5.94 7.79 -29.75
CA ASP A 278 -5.90 8.82 -28.70
C ASP A 278 -5.48 8.23 -27.34
N ARG A 279 -5.95 7.01 -27.03
CA ARG A 279 -5.52 6.28 -25.84
C ARG A 279 -4.04 5.92 -25.89
N LEU A 280 -3.54 5.45 -27.03
CA LEU A 280 -2.11 5.17 -27.25
C LEU A 280 -1.26 6.44 -27.11
N GLN A 281 -1.73 7.56 -27.65
CA GLN A 281 -1.06 8.86 -27.52
C GLN A 281 -1.04 9.33 -26.05
N SER A 282 -2.14 9.17 -25.33
CA SER A 282 -2.23 9.51 -23.90
C SER A 282 -1.31 8.62 -23.05
N LEU A 283 -1.18 7.33 -23.39
CA LEU A 283 -0.30 6.38 -22.69
C LEU A 283 1.15 6.40 -23.17
N GLN A 284 1.49 7.18 -24.20
CA GLN A 284 2.83 7.20 -24.79
C GLN A 284 3.91 7.50 -23.75
N VAL A 285 3.70 8.51 -22.90
CA VAL A 285 4.66 8.91 -21.86
C VAL A 285 4.85 7.78 -20.84
N LEU A 286 3.78 7.08 -20.46
CA LEU A 286 3.85 5.95 -19.54
C LEU A 286 4.63 4.78 -20.16
N HIS A 287 4.37 4.47 -21.43
CA HIS A 287 5.12 3.43 -22.14
C HIS A 287 6.60 3.79 -22.28
N GLU A 288 6.93 5.05 -22.58
CA GLU A 288 8.31 5.51 -22.66
C GLU A 288 9.03 5.40 -21.30
N GLN A 289 8.36 5.79 -20.21
CA GLN A 289 8.88 5.61 -18.85
C GLN A 289 9.08 4.14 -18.49
N ALA A 290 8.14 3.25 -18.86
CA ALA A 290 8.28 1.82 -18.63
C ALA A 290 9.48 1.22 -19.38
N VAL A 291 9.73 1.67 -20.61
CA VAL A 291 10.92 1.27 -21.39
C VAL A 291 12.20 1.77 -20.73
N GLN A 292 12.26 3.04 -20.32
CA GLN A 292 13.41 3.59 -19.60
C GLN A 292 13.65 2.85 -18.28
N PHE A 293 12.60 2.53 -17.53
CA PHE A 293 12.69 1.75 -16.30
C PHE A 293 13.28 0.36 -16.54
N SER A 294 12.84 -0.34 -17.59
CA SER A 294 13.41 -1.61 -18.00
C SER A 294 14.91 -1.50 -18.31
N GLN A 295 15.35 -0.42 -18.97
CA GLN A 295 16.77 -0.17 -19.24
C GLN A 295 17.58 0.14 -17.98
N TYR A 296 17.02 0.93 -17.05
CA TYR A 296 17.67 1.16 -15.76
C TYR A 296 17.77 -0.12 -14.93
N LEU A 297 16.75 -0.99 -14.99
CA LEU A 297 16.77 -2.26 -14.28
C LEU A 297 17.85 -3.21 -14.82
N THR A 298 18.00 -3.31 -16.14
CA THR A 298 19.07 -4.12 -16.74
C THR A 298 20.46 -3.53 -16.48
N TYR A 299 20.59 -2.20 -16.50
CA TYR A 299 21.83 -1.52 -16.11
C TYR A 299 22.18 -1.81 -14.64
N LEU A 300 21.21 -1.70 -13.72
CA LEU A 300 21.41 -1.96 -12.30
C LEU A 300 21.78 -3.43 -12.05
N ASP A 301 21.12 -4.38 -12.73
CA ASP A 301 21.50 -5.79 -12.67
C ASP A 301 22.95 -6.01 -13.13
N GLY A 302 23.38 -5.34 -14.21
CA GLY A 302 24.78 -5.36 -14.65
C GLY A 302 25.75 -4.86 -13.59
N VAL A 303 25.47 -3.70 -12.98
CA VAL A 303 26.27 -3.14 -11.88
C VAL A 303 26.30 -4.09 -10.68
N GLN A 304 25.15 -4.70 -10.33
CA GLN A 304 25.07 -5.66 -9.24
C GLN A 304 25.91 -6.92 -9.52
N GLN A 305 25.90 -7.43 -10.74
CA GLN A 305 26.76 -8.54 -11.15
C GLN A 305 28.24 -8.17 -11.07
N ASP A 306 28.62 -6.96 -11.49
CA ASP A 306 30.02 -6.52 -11.46
C ASP A 306 30.53 -6.28 -10.03
N ILE A 307 29.69 -5.72 -9.15
CA ILE A 307 29.99 -5.65 -7.71
C ILE A 307 30.13 -7.05 -7.11
N SER A 308 29.23 -7.98 -7.46
CA SER A 308 29.30 -9.37 -6.99
C SER A 308 30.58 -10.07 -7.45
N LYS A 309 31.00 -9.89 -8.72
CA LYS A 309 32.28 -10.37 -9.23
C LYS A 309 33.46 -9.73 -8.50
N SER A 310 33.43 -8.41 -8.30
CA SER A 310 34.48 -7.69 -7.58
C SER A 310 34.61 -8.18 -6.12
N LEU A 311 33.49 -8.38 -5.43
CA LEU A 311 33.46 -8.92 -4.08
C LEU A 311 33.98 -10.36 -4.02
N SER A 312 33.61 -11.19 -5.00
CA SER A 312 34.16 -12.54 -5.16
C SER A 312 35.68 -12.52 -5.35
N ASN A 313 36.18 -11.63 -6.21
CA ASN A 313 37.62 -11.45 -6.44
C ASN A 313 38.35 -10.94 -5.20
N CYS A 314 37.77 -10.00 -4.44
CA CYS A 314 38.33 -9.55 -3.16
C CYS A 314 38.38 -10.69 -2.14
N SER A 315 37.33 -11.52 -2.09
CA SER A 315 37.28 -12.71 -1.23
C SER A 315 38.38 -13.71 -1.60
N THR A 316 38.56 -14.03 -2.89
CA THR A 316 39.62 -14.94 -3.33
C THR A 316 41.01 -14.39 -3.02
N LEU A 317 41.25 -13.10 -3.28
CA LEU A 317 42.52 -12.45 -2.96
C LEU A 317 42.80 -12.45 -1.45
N LEU A 318 41.77 -12.28 -0.61
CA LEU A 318 41.91 -12.37 0.84
C LEU A 318 42.22 -13.80 1.30
N THR A 319 41.61 -14.82 0.69
CA THR A 319 41.96 -16.23 0.97
C THR A 319 43.37 -16.58 0.49
N GLU A 320 43.83 -16.00 -0.62
CA GLU A 320 45.20 -16.18 -1.09
C GLU A 320 46.20 -15.53 -0.14
N VAL A 321 45.94 -14.29 0.29
CA VAL A 321 46.73 -13.60 1.31
C VAL A 321 46.75 -14.41 2.61
N GLN A 322 45.62 -14.91 3.09
CA GLN A 322 45.55 -15.77 4.27
C GLN A 322 46.39 -17.04 4.11
N THR A 323 46.36 -17.66 2.92
CA THR A 323 47.14 -18.87 2.61
C THR A 323 48.63 -18.56 2.57
N VAL A 324 49.03 -17.44 1.96
CA VAL A 324 50.43 -16.99 1.91
C VAL A 324 50.94 -16.64 3.30
N PHE A 325 50.14 -15.97 4.12
CA PHE A 325 50.48 -15.70 5.53
C PHE A 325 50.65 -17.00 6.32
N GLY A 326 49.78 -18.00 6.11
CA GLY A 326 49.92 -19.32 6.72
C GLY A 326 51.24 -20.00 6.35
N LYS A 327 51.56 -20.06 5.05
CA LYS A 327 52.83 -20.63 4.55
C LYS A 327 54.05 -19.87 5.07
N ASN A 328 54.00 -18.53 5.04
CA ASN A 328 55.09 -17.69 5.55
C ASN A 328 55.30 -17.90 7.05
N MET A 329 54.22 -18.04 7.83
CA MET A 329 54.31 -18.34 9.26
C MET A 329 54.95 -19.72 9.52
N GLU A 330 54.61 -20.73 8.71
CA GLU A 330 55.21 -22.06 8.79
C GLU A 330 56.71 -22.02 8.48
N VAL A 331 57.12 -21.31 7.43
CA VAL A 331 58.54 -21.08 7.09
C VAL A 331 59.27 -20.33 8.21
N ILE A 332 58.66 -19.31 8.80
CA ILE A 332 59.23 -18.60 9.96
C ILE A 332 59.43 -19.56 11.14
N LYS A 333 58.45 -20.42 11.42
CA LYS A 333 58.53 -21.43 12.49
C LYS A 333 59.66 -22.43 12.22
N GLU A 334 59.78 -22.94 11.00
CA GLU A 334 60.88 -23.83 10.60
C GLU A 334 62.25 -23.16 10.75
N ASN A 335 62.38 -21.92 10.28
CA ASN A 335 63.59 -21.12 10.45
C ASN A 335 63.94 -20.91 11.92
N PHE A 336 62.94 -20.63 12.75
CA PHE A 336 63.15 -20.46 14.20
C PHE A 336 63.60 -21.76 14.87
N GLU A 337 63.04 -22.89 14.49
CA GLU A 337 63.48 -24.21 14.95
C GLU A 337 64.88 -24.57 14.46
N ALA A 338 65.26 -24.19 13.24
CA ALA A 338 66.62 -24.34 12.73
C ALA A 338 67.62 -23.48 13.53
N VAL A 339 67.27 -22.23 13.84
CA VAL A 339 68.08 -21.34 14.69
C VAL A 339 68.20 -21.90 16.10
N LYS A 340 67.11 -22.36 16.73
CA LYS A 340 67.15 -23.02 18.04
C LYS A 340 68.07 -24.25 18.04
N ARG A 341 67.96 -25.11 17.02
CA ARG A 341 68.86 -26.26 16.86
C ARG A 341 70.32 -25.85 16.78
N ARG A 342 70.62 -24.77 16.04
CA ARG A 342 71.99 -24.25 15.92
C ARG A 342 72.51 -23.64 17.24
N ILE A 343 71.67 -22.93 17.98
CA ILE A 343 72.01 -22.42 19.32
C ILE A 343 72.27 -23.59 20.29
N ALA A 344 71.46 -24.63 20.25
CA ALA A 344 71.65 -25.82 21.08
C ALA A 344 72.96 -26.56 20.73
N ALA A 345 73.29 -26.68 19.43
CA ALA A 345 74.54 -27.28 18.98
C ALA A 345 75.78 -26.49 19.44
N LEU A 346 75.72 -25.16 19.41
CA LEU A 346 76.79 -24.29 19.92
C LEU A 346 76.94 -24.41 21.45
N LYS A 347 75.83 -24.56 22.18
CA LYS A 347 75.85 -24.77 23.64
C LYS A 347 76.46 -26.11 24.05
N ASN A 348 76.39 -27.14 23.20
CA ASN A 348 77.01 -28.45 23.44
C ASN A 348 78.49 -28.51 22.99
N GLN A 349 79.01 -27.46 22.37
CA GLN A 349 80.42 -27.36 21.93
C GLN A 349 81.29 -26.48 22.85
N SER A 350 80.72 -25.85 23.88
CA SER A 350 81.45 -25.26 25.01
C SER A 350 81.31 -26.15 26.23
#